data_AF-A0A814YTQ4-F1
#
_entry.id   AF-A0A814YTQ4-F1
#
_cell.length_a   1.000
_cell.length_b   1.000
_cell.length_c   1.000
_cell.angle_alpha   90.00
_cell.angle_beta   90.00
_cell.angle_gamma   90.00
#
_symmetry.space_group_name_H-M   'P 1'
#
loop_
_entity.id
_entity.type
_entity.pdbx_description
1 polymer ?
#
loop_
_entity_poly.entity_id
_entity_poly.type
_entity_poly.pdbx_seq_one_letter_code
_entity_poly.pdbx_strand_id
1 'polypeptide(L)'
;MSNNSHHRFTRLEDFPNELLFDLFEQYISISDLKYGWVGLNQRINFILKSIQLSASTSSSTDQMLHFFKDQIYSIAVSYSCTSSFTDFPNLRSLSFQHASNKHLSDIQSNFILSNIVHLRMELSPNMLAKTSTQFLETLFSNKFSSLRKLCILNEFDFSNSIKFNSWAGSISLRSINIIISNNLHIYSALLIACPNLVRLHLTVSFIDRNSLTTFHHTNLKHLQLRLNTSDCQLLKARMSGSNQATSSEQINDENRRGPFAIVPKYDCPHLGDNAYLFLQSTQHTGDQQPPCVDCNKTEENWACLHETCNYIGCSRYQQKHMLNHHQTTGHNICFSFSDNSVFCYACDSYVDSPQLHSLNRQLNRASH
;
A
#
# COMPACT_ATOMS: atom_id res chain seq x y z
N MET A 1 5.59 2.84 68.43
CA MET A 1 4.87 2.32 67.26
C MET A 1 5.23 3.20 66.08
N SER A 2 6.12 2.68 65.24
CA SER A 2 6.64 3.30 64.02
C SER A 2 5.58 3.32 62.92
N ASN A 3 5.31 4.47 62.34
CA ASN A 3 4.66 4.56 61.02
C ASN A 3 5.55 5.41 60.12
N ASN A 4 6.52 4.75 59.47
CA ASN A 4 7.22 5.29 58.30
C ASN A 4 6.25 5.24 57.12
N SER A 5 5.58 6.35 56.84
CA SER A 5 4.94 6.58 55.55
C SER A 5 6.02 6.96 54.54
N HIS A 6 6.64 5.96 53.91
CA HIS A 6 7.41 6.18 52.69
C HIS A 6 6.46 6.65 51.58
N HIS A 7 6.27 7.97 51.45
CA HIS A 7 5.70 8.53 50.22
C HIS A 7 6.71 8.29 49.11
N ARG A 8 6.48 7.24 48.32
CA ARG A 8 7.17 7.05 47.03
C ARG A 8 6.58 8.06 46.06
N PHE A 9 7.30 9.15 45.83
CA PHE A 9 7.07 10.00 44.66
C PHE A 9 7.42 9.17 43.43
N THR A 10 6.40 8.73 42.70
CA THR A 10 6.57 7.84 41.54
C THR A 10 6.63 8.60 40.23
N ARG A 11 6.14 9.84 40.22
CA ARG A 11 6.16 10.74 39.08
C ARG A 11 6.83 12.05 39.48
N LEU A 12 7.46 12.71 38.51
CA LEU A 12 8.08 14.02 38.72
C LEU A 12 7.06 15.06 39.21
N GLU A 13 5.80 14.92 38.78
CA GLU A 13 4.64 15.74 39.16
C GLU A 13 4.32 15.67 40.67
N ASP A 14 4.74 14.60 41.34
CA ASP A 14 4.41 14.38 42.76
C ASP A 14 5.39 15.11 43.70
N PHE A 15 6.48 15.69 43.17
CA PHE A 15 7.50 16.35 43.99
C PHE A 15 7.03 17.71 44.52
N PRO A 16 7.27 18.02 45.81
CA PRO A 16 7.07 19.37 46.35
C PRO A 16 7.87 20.42 45.57
N ASN A 17 7.27 21.60 45.35
CA ASN A 17 7.90 22.67 44.59
C ASN A 17 9.25 23.09 45.19
N GLU A 18 9.40 23.08 46.52
CA GLU A 18 10.66 23.45 47.19
C GLU A 18 11.82 22.52 46.79
N LEU A 19 11.55 21.22 46.67
CA LEU A 19 12.54 20.22 46.24
C LEU A 19 12.85 20.34 44.74
N LEU A 20 11.88 20.71 43.91
CA LEU A 20 12.13 21.00 42.50
C LEU A 20 13.02 22.24 42.35
N PHE A 21 12.79 23.29 43.14
CA PHE A 21 13.64 24.47 43.14
C PHE A 21 15.08 24.14 43.52
N ASP A 22 15.31 23.40 44.62
CA ASP A 22 16.66 22.96 45.00
C ASP A 22 17.33 22.12 43.90
N LEU A 23 16.57 21.24 43.23
CA LEU A 23 17.07 20.39 42.16
C LEU A 23 17.50 21.20 40.92
N PHE A 24 16.73 22.22 40.52
CA PHE A 24 17.07 23.11 39.40
C PHE A 24 18.09 24.20 39.74
N GLU A 25 18.28 24.54 41.02
CA GLU A 25 19.27 25.53 41.43
C GLU A 25 20.65 24.89 41.68
N GLN A 26 20.68 23.69 42.25
CA GLN A 26 21.95 23.04 42.66
C GLN A 26 22.44 21.94 41.70
N TYR A 27 21.55 21.25 40.97
CA TYR A 27 21.93 20.03 40.26
C TYR A 27 21.66 20.05 38.75
N ILE A 28 20.67 20.82 38.29
CA ILE A 28 20.33 20.92 36.87
C ILE A 28 20.41 22.38 36.43
N SER A 29 21.47 22.80 35.74
CA SER A 29 21.53 24.17 35.25
C SER A 29 20.49 24.40 34.15
N ILE A 30 19.89 25.60 34.12
CA ILE A 30 18.97 26.01 33.05
C ILE A 30 19.65 25.90 31.66
N SER A 31 20.96 26.12 31.61
CA SER A 31 21.78 25.89 30.41
C SER A 31 21.73 24.44 29.93
N ASP A 32 21.83 23.46 30.83
CA ASP A 32 21.81 22.04 30.48
C ASP A 32 20.43 21.61 29.94
N LEU A 33 19.34 22.13 30.50
CA LEU A 33 18.00 21.94 29.95
C LEU A 33 17.85 22.55 28.56
N LYS A 34 18.39 23.76 28.36
CA LYS A 34 18.39 24.43 27.05
C LYS A 34 19.18 23.61 26.02
N TYR A 35 20.37 23.11 26.35
CA TYR A 35 21.16 22.27 25.45
C TYR A 35 20.48 20.93 25.18
N GLY A 36 19.89 20.31 26.20
CA GLY A 36 19.08 19.09 26.06
C GLY A 36 17.91 19.29 25.11
N TRP A 37 17.15 20.39 25.27
CA TRP A 37 16.04 20.74 24.39
C TRP A 37 16.50 21.02 22.96
N VAL A 38 17.59 21.78 22.78
CA VAL A 38 18.15 22.05 21.44
C VAL A 38 18.59 20.75 20.77
N GLY A 39 19.30 19.87 21.48
CA GLY A 39 19.74 18.58 20.94
C GLY A 39 18.58 17.66 20.59
N LEU A 40 17.55 17.60 21.44
CA LEU A 40 16.32 16.86 21.16
C LEU A 40 15.59 17.42 19.93
N ASN A 41 15.40 18.73 19.86
CA ASN A 41 14.75 19.40 18.74
C ASN A 41 15.53 19.19 17.43
N GLN A 42 16.85 19.24 17.46
CA GLN A 42 17.69 18.93 16.28
C GLN A 42 17.49 17.49 15.82
N ARG A 43 17.49 16.51 16.74
CA ARG A 43 17.25 15.09 16.41
C ARG A 43 15.86 14.87 15.83
N ILE A 44 14.83 15.46 16.44
CA ILE A 44 13.45 15.40 15.93
C ILE A 44 13.38 16.01 14.52
N ASN A 45 13.98 17.19 14.30
CA ASN A 45 14.00 17.81 12.98
C ASN A 45 14.75 16.98 11.93
N PHE A 46 15.84 16.31 12.32
CA PHE A 46 16.55 15.40 11.42
C PHE A 46 15.67 14.21 11.02
N ILE A 47 15.02 13.57 12.00
CA ILE A 47 14.07 12.48 11.75
C ILE A 47 12.95 12.96 10.83
N LEU A 48 12.30 14.09 11.17
CA LEU A 48 11.20 14.65 10.40
C LEU A 48 11.60 14.99 8.96
N LYS A 49 12.83 15.44 8.70
CA LYS A 49 13.34 15.69 7.34
C LYS A 49 13.65 14.41 6.56
N SER A 50 13.89 13.30 7.26
CA SER A 50 14.27 12.02 6.65
C SER A 50 13.08 11.12 6.29
N ILE A 51 11.90 11.40 6.84
CA ILE A 51 10.69 10.58 6.63
C ILE A 51 9.87 11.06 5.43
N GLN A 52 9.20 10.12 4.77
CA GLN A 52 8.16 10.43 3.80
C GLN A 52 6.81 10.51 4.53
N LEU A 53 6.10 11.61 4.32
CA LEU A 53 4.85 11.89 5.02
C LEU A 53 3.65 11.68 4.10
N SER A 54 2.60 11.10 4.69
CA SER A 54 1.25 11.10 4.14
C SER A 54 0.42 12.09 4.92
N ALA A 55 -0.27 13.00 4.23
CA ALA A 55 -1.04 14.05 4.87
C ALA A 55 -2.50 14.03 4.45
N SER A 56 -3.39 14.49 5.32
CA SER A 56 -4.80 14.69 5.03
C SER A 56 -5.15 16.18 5.16
N THR A 57 -5.69 16.79 4.11
CA THR A 57 -6.12 18.19 4.16
C THR A 57 -7.52 18.28 4.77
N SER A 58 -7.63 18.87 5.95
CA SER A 58 -8.88 19.43 6.49
C SER A 58 -8.77 20.95 6.54
N SER A 59 -9.88 21.66 6.78
CA SER A 59 -9.95 23.12 6.73
C SER A 59 -9.02 23.90 7.69
N SER A 60 -8.27 23.22 8.56
CA SER A 60 -7.42 23.84 9.59
C SER A 60 -5.93 23.45 9.54
N THR A 61 -5.45 22.73 8.52
CA THR A 61 -4.09 22.11 8.53
C THR A 61 -3.06 22.69 7.55
N ASP A 62 -3.36 23.78 6.83
CA ASP A 62 -2.54 24.25 5.71
C ASP A 62 -1.11 24.70 6.08
N GLN A 63 -0.91 25.27 7.28
CA GLN A 63 0.43 25.73 7.69
C GLN A 63 1.41 24.58 7.91
N MET A 64 0.96 23.49 8.51
CA MET A 64 1.80 22.31 8.77
C MET A 64 2.12 21.56 7.48
N LEU A 65 1.18 21.51 6.54
CA LEU A 65 1.41 20.96 5.21
C LEU A 65 2.53 21.71 4.48
N HIS A 66 2.49 23.04 4.52
CA HIS A 66 3.50 23.85 3.84
C HIS A 66 4.87 23.76 4.53
N PHE A 67 4.92 23.58 5.86
CA PHE A 67 6.16 23.36 6.59
C PHE A 67 6.86 22.05 6.16
N PHE A 68 6.09 20.99 5.89
CA PHE A 68 6.60 19.68 5.51
C PHE A 68 6.49 19.38 3.99
N LYS A 69 6.35 20.40 3.15
CA LYS A 69 6.06 20.24 1.72
C LYS A 69 7.05 19.35 0.97
N ASP A 70 8.32 19.37 1.38
CA ASP A 70 9.39 18.58 0.75
C ASP A 70 9.36 17.11 1.19
N GLN A 71 8.76 16.79 2.34
CA GLN A 71 8.64 15.43 2.87
C GLN A 71 7.34 14.75 2.46
N ILE A 72 6.33 15.52 2.07
CA ILE A 72 5.02 15.01 1.72
C ILE A 72 5.07 14.28 0.38
N TYR A 73 4.84 12.98 0.44
CA TYR A 73 4.80 12.07 -0.71
C TYR A 73 3.36 11.72 -1.13
N SER A 74 2.43 11.73 -0.17
CA SER A 74 1.02 11.39 -0.39
C SER A 74 0.08 12.40 0.26
N ILE A 75 -0.96 12.82 -0.45
CA ILE A 75 -2.00 13.70 0.09
C ILE A 75 -3.38 13.07 -0.12
N ALA A 76 -4.19 13.05 0.95
CA ALA A 76 -5.61 12.70 0.92
C ALA A 76 -6.46 13.94 1.19
N VAL A 77 -7.35 14.26 0.26
CA VAL A 77 -8.21 15.45 0.29
C VAL A 77 -9.63 15.03 0.63
N SER A 78 -10.09 15.41 1.83
CA SER A 78 -11.40 15.01 2.36
C SER A 78 -12.54 15.94 1.94
N TYR A 79 -12.29 17.25 1.86
CA TYR A 79 -13.27 18.29 1.50
C TYR A 79 -12.63 19.32 0.56
N SER A 80 -13.39 20.31 0.09
CA SER A 80 -12.94 21.36 -0.84
C SER A 80 -11.70 22.09 -0.33
N CYS A 81 -10.52 21.61 -0.72
CA CYS A 81 -9.25 22.26 -0.47
C CYS A 81 -9.06 23.32 -1.57
N THR A 82 -8.79 24.55 -1.17
CA THR A 82 -8.54 25.65 -2.10
C THR A 82 -7.08 25.75 -2.51
N SER A 83 -6.20 25.00 -1.86
CA SER A 83 -4.75 25.09 -1.95
C SER A 83 -4.21 24.36 -3.17
N SER A 84 -3.25 24.98 -3.86
CA SER A 84 -2.58 24.38 -5.03
C SER A 84 -1.64 23.27 -4.59
N PHE A 85 -1.67 22.12 -5.28
CA PHE A 85 -0.73 21.02 -5.01
C PHE A 85 0.63 21.19 -5.72
N THR A 86 0.84 22.31 -6.41
CA THR A 86 2.12 22.62 -7.09
C THR A 86 3.28 22.82 -6.12
N ASP A 87 2.99 23.12 -4.86
CA ASP A 87 4.01 23.46 -3.87
C ASP A 87 4.67 22.21 -3.23
N PHE A 88 4.24 21.01 -3.62
CA PHE A 88 4.71 19.73 -3.08
C PHE A 88 5.58 18.98 -4.13
N PRO A 89 6.91 19.21 -4.15
CA PRO A 89 7.79 18.69 -5.22
C PRO A 89 7.92 17.17 -5.25
N ASN A 90 7.77 16.52 -4.09
CA ASN A 90 7.91 15.07 -3.92
C ASN A 90 6.57 14.33 -3.90
N LEU A 91 5.46 15.02 -4.20
CA LEU A 91 4.15 14.42 -4.26
C LEU A 91 4.09 13.37 -5.39
N ARG A 92 3.71 12.14 -5.04
CA ARG A 92 3.53 11.02 -5.97
C ARG A 92 2.17 10.35 -5.83
N SER A 93 1.47 10.55 -4.72
CA SER A 93 0.19 9.91 -4.45
C SER A 93 -0.86 10.96 -4.07
N LEU A 94 -2.01 10.92 -4.73
CA LEU A 94 -3.09 11.87 -4.51
C LEU A 94 -4.42 11.13 -4.43
N SER A 95 -5.19 11.41 -3.37
CA SER A 95 -6.49 10.80 -3.12
C SER A 95 -7.54 11.87 -2.86
N PHE A 96 -8.66 11.83 -3.57
CA PHE A 96 -9.81 12.72 -3.33
C PHE A 96 -11.01 11.90 -2.87
N GLN A 97 -11.56 12.23 -1.69
CA GLN A 97 -12.84 11.69 -1.23
C GLN A 97 -14.04 12.41 -1.88
N HIS A 98 -13.87 13.69 -2.22
CA HIS A 98 -14.89 14.46 -2.96
C HIS A 98 -14.19 15.36 -3.98
N ALA A 99 -13.93 14.83 -5.18
CA ALA A 99 -13.27 15.59 -6.24
C ALA A 99 -14.19 16.70 -6.78
N SER A 100 -13.70 17.94 -6.83
CA SER A 100 -14.38 19.09 -7.43
C SER A 100 -13.79 19.41 -8.81
N ASN A 101 -14.50 20.21 -9.62
CA ASN A 101 -13.97 20.69 -10.90
C ASN A 101 -12.64 21.45 -10.76
N LYS A 102 -12.44 22.16 -9.64
CA LYS A 102 -11.18 22.85 -9.34
C LYS A 102 -10.04 21.85 -9.14
N HIS A 103 -10.28 20.76 -8.41
CA HIS A 103 -9.27 19.70 -8.24
C HIS A 103 -8.89 19.09 -9.60
N LEU A 104 -9.85 18.89 -10.51
CA LEU A 104 -9.56 18.38 -11.85
C LEU A 104 -8.70 19.35 -12.67
N SER A 105 -9.00 20.66 -12.63
CA SER A 105 -8.17 21.67 -13.32
C SER A 105 -6.76 21.77 -12.73
N ASP A 106 -6.63 21.65 -11.41
CA ASP A 106 -5.33 21.70 -10.73
C ASP A 106 -4.48 20.49 -11.12
N ILE A 107 -5.06 19.28 -11.14
CA ILE A 107 -4.37 18.06 -11.61
C ILE A 107 -3.92 18.20 -13.07
N GLN A 108 -4.73 18.85 -13.91
CA GLN A 108 -4.41 19.08 -15.32
C GLN A 108 -3.29 20.11 -15.54
N SER A 109 -2.80 20.78 -14.50
CA SER A 109 -1.60 21.60 -14.59
C SER A 109 -0.37 20.74 -14.90
N ASN A 110 0.44 21.18 -15.88
CA ASN A 110 1.60 20.42 -16.38
C ASN A 110 2.58 19.95 -15.29
N PHE A 111 2.64 20.65 -14.15
CA PHE A 111 3.51 20.32 -13.04
C PHE A 111 3.07 19.03 -12.33
N ILE A 112 1.78 18.89 -12.02
CA ILE A 112 1.24 17.75 -11.26
C ILE A 112 1.17 16.51 -12.16
N LEU A 113 0.85 16.69 -13.46
CA LEU A 113 0.69 15.60 -14.43
C LEU A 113 1.91 14.67 -14.56
N SER A 114 3.13 15.20 -14.41
CA SER A 114 4.36 14.46 -14.70
C SER A 114 4.86 13.57 -13.55
N ASN A 115 4.45 13.87 -12.32
CA ASN A 115 5.05 13.27 -11.11
C ASN A 115 4.12 12.29 -10.38
N ILE A 116 2.80 12.40 -10.56
CA ILE A 116 1.85 11.54 -9.86
C ILE A 116 1.95 10.09 -10.36
N VAL A 117 2.13 9.17 -9.42
CA VAL A 117 2.23 7.71 -9.63
C VAL A 117 0.93 7.02 -9.25
N HIS A 118 0.27 7.49 -8.18
CA HIS A 118 -0.99 6.93 -7.69
C HIS A 118 -2.07 8.01 -7.63
N LEU A 119 -3.19 7.76 -8.30
CA LEU A 119 -4.35 8.64 -8.27
C LEU A 119 -5.60 7.87 -7.84
N ARG A 120 -6.22 8.31 -6.75
CA ARG A 120 -7.51 7.83 -6.27
C ARG A 120 -8.51 8.98 -6.29
N MET A 121 -9.68 8.76 -6.87
CA MET A 121 -10.74 9.77 -6.92
C MET A 121 -12.09 9.15 -6.64
N GLU A 122 -12.83 9.82 -5.78
CA GLU A 122 -14.25 9.63 -5.60
C GLU A 122 -14.95 10.84 -6.23
N LEU A 123 -15.62 10.58 -7.34
CA LEU A 123 -16.27 11.59 -8.18
C LEU A 123 -17.69 11.80 -7.72
N SER A 124 -18.12 13.06 -7.57
CA SER A 124 -19.52 13.38 -7.30
C SER A 124 -20.40 13.01 -8.52
N PRO A 125 -21.58 12.39 -8.31
CA PRO A 125 -22.49 11.99 -9.39
C PRO A 125 -23.02 13.18 -10.22
N ASN A 126 -23.00 14.39 -9.65
CA ASN A 126 -23.46 15.62 -10.33
C ASN A 126 -22.38 16.28 -11.20
N MET A 127 -21.22 15.64 -11.42
CA MET A 127 -20.16 16.13 -12.32
C MET A 127 -20.49 15.87 -13.80
N LEU A 128 -21.70 16.27 -14.19
CA LEU A 128 -22.27 16.10 -15.51
C LEU A 128 -21.68 17.13 -16.49
N ALA A 129 -21.20 16.60 -17.61
CA ALA A 129 -21.00 17.24 -18.91
C ALA A 129 -19.73 18.11 -19.11
N LYS A 130 -18.77 17.54 -19.87
CA LYS A 130 -17.56 18.11 -20.50
C LYS A 130 -16.24 18.08 -19.72
N THR A 131 -16.17 18.60 -18.49
CA THR A 131 -14.87 18.65 -17.77
C THR A 131 -14.36 17.25 -17.43
N SER A 132 -15.28 16.35 -17.06
CA SER A 132 -14.97 14.96 -16.76
C SER A 132 -14.51 14.17 -18.00
N THR A 133 -15.11 14.42 -19.17
CA THR A 133 -14.71 13.73 -20.42
C THR A 133 -13.33 14.16 -20.88
N GLN A 134 -13.03 15.47 -20.87
CA GLN A 134 -11.70 15.97 -21.21
C GLN A 134 -10.64 15.46 -20.22
N PHE A 135 -10.99 15.37 -18.93
CA PHE A 135 -10.12 14.82 -17.92
C PHE A 135 -9.81 13.34 -18.14
N LEU A 136 -10.81 12.52 -18.49
CA LEU A 136 -10.60 11.11 -18.82
C LEU A 136 -9.73 10.94 -20.08
N GLU A 137 -9.96 11.75 -21.11
CA GLU A 137 -9.06 11.78 -22.28
C GLU A 137 -7.63 12.12 -21.87
N THR A 138 -7.44 13.09 -20.95
CA THR A 138 -6.09 13.38 -20.44
C THR A 138 -5.49 12.24 -19.62
N LEU A 139 -6.27 11.53 -18.78
CA LEU A 139 -5.81 10.41 -17.95
C LEU A 139 -5.30 9.22 -18.78
N PHE A 140 -6.06 8.86 -19.82
CA PHE A 140 -5.73 7.75 -20.70
C PHE A 140 -4.88 8.17 -21.91
N SER A 141 -4.60 9.47 -22.04
CA SER A 141 -3.51 9.94 -22.88
C SER A 141 -2.16 9.73 -22.17
N ASN A 142 -1.09 9.64 -22.96
CA ASN A 142 0.29 9.58 -22.46
C ASN A 142 0.78 10.87 -21.77
N LYS A 143 -0.12 11.80 -21.38
CA LYS A 143 0.25 13.02 -20.63
C LYS A 143 0.63 12.71 -19.18
N PHE A 144 0.08 11.66 -18.58
CA PHE A 144 0.47 11.17 -17.27
C PHE A 144 1.59 10.13 -17.37
N SER A 145 2.80 10.59 -17.68
CA SER A 145 3.95 9.71 -17.94
C SER A 145 4.38 8.85 -16.75
N SER A 146 4.06 9.27 -15.52
CA SER A 146 4.43 8.54 -14.28
C SER A 146 3.28 7.76 -13.64
N LEU A 147 2.03 7.93 -14.10
CA LEU A 147 0.86 7.35 -13.43
C LEU A 147 0.81 5.83 -13.63
N ARG A 148 0.96 5.09 -12.53
CA ARG A 148 0.96 3.62 -12.54
C ARG A 148 -0.34 3.01 -12.04
N LYS A 149 -1.02 3.68 -11.10
CA LYS A 149 -2.25 3.20 -10.47
C LYS A 149 -3.35 4.25 -10.51
N LEU A 150 -4.47 3.89 -11.10
CA LEU A 150 -5.68 4.71 -11.18
C LEU A 150 -6.84 3.98 -10.46
N CYS A 151 -7.53 4.70 -9.58
CA CYS A 151 -8.68 4.19 -8.85
C CYS A 151 -9.83 5.21 -8.85
N ILE A 152 -10.98 4.85 -9.43
CA ILE A 152 -12.19 5.66 -9.49
C ILE A 152 -13.30 4.87 -8.79
N LEU A 153 -13.79 5.39 -7.66
CA LEU A 153 -14.63 4.63 -6.71
C LEU A 153 -16.14 4.84 -6.88
N ASN A 154 -16.58 5.88 -7.58
CA ASN A 154 -18.01 6.13 -7.81
C ASN A 154 -18.42 5.74 -9.21
N GLU A 155 -19.69 5.34 -9.34
CA GLU A 155 -20.29 4.95 -10.62
C GLU A 155 -20.21 6.11 -11.59
N PHE A 156 -19.57 5.85 -12.73
CA PHE A 156 -19.38 6.83 -13.77
C PHE A 156 -20.12 6.40 -15.04
N ASP A 157 -20.96 7.30 -15.55
CA ASP A 157 -21.65 7.10 -16.83
C ASP A 157 -20.73 7.51 -17.99
N PHE A 158 -20.14 6.49 -18.60
CA PHE A 158 -19.47 6.61 -19.88
C PHE A 158 -20.50 6.61 -21.01
N SER A 159 -21.39 7.60 -21.00
CA SER A 159 -22.36 7.82 -22.07
C SER A 159 -21.62 8.00 -23.41
N ASN A 160 -22.32 7.73 -24.53
CA ASN A 160 -21.81 7.63 -25.92
C ASN A 160 -21.02 8.85 -26.47
N SER A 161 -20.73 9.87 -25.67
CA SER A 161 -20.00 11.08 -26.04
C SER A 161 -18.47 10.95 -25.95
N ILE A 162 -17.93 9.88 -25.35
CA ILE A 162 -16.48 9.68 -25.20
C ILE A 162 -15.89 9.07 -26.47
N LYS A 163 -14.97 9.80 -27.10
CA LYS A 163 -14.24 9.34 -28.28
C LYS A 163 -13.06 8.47 -27.84
N PHE A 164 -13.29 7.17 -27.64
CA PHE A 164 -12.22 6.23 -27.22
C PHE A 164 -10.97 6.24 -28.14
N ASN A 165 -11.12 6.65 -29.40
CA ASN A 165 -10.01 6.81 -30.35
C ASN A 165 -8.99 7.90 -29.94
N SER A 166 -9.33 8.80 -29.01
CA SER A 166 -8.41 9.84 -28.51
C SER A 166 -7.50 9.35 -27.38
N TRP A 167 -7.72 8.13 -26.87
CA TRP A 167 -6.92 7.54 -25.81
C TRP A 167 -5.58 7.06 -26.36
N ALA A 168 -4.65 8.01 -26.47
CA ALA A 168 -3.28 7.75 -26.91
C ALA A 168 -2.49 7.01 -25.83
N GLY A 169 -2.63 5.67 -25.81
CA GLY A 169 -1.65 4.72 -25.26
C GLY A 169 -0.96 5.14 -23.96
N SER A 170 -1.63 5.09 -22.82
CA SER A 170 -0.98 5.27 -21.52
C SER A 170 -0.07 4.07 -21.21
N ILE A 171 1.23 4.23 -21.51
CA ILE A 171 2.24 3.18 -21.33
C ILE A 171 2.65 2.99 -19.85
N SER A 172 2.36 3.97 -19.00
CA SER A 172 2.77 4.01 -17.59
C SER A 172 1.79 3.24 -16.69
N LEU A 173 0.50 3.22 -17.05
CA LEU A 173 -0.55 2.59 -16.27
C LEU A 173 -0.38 1.08 -16.21
N ARG A 174 -0.36 0.55 -14.98
CA ARG A 174 -0.23 -0.89 -14.68
C ARG A 174 -1.41 -1.45 -13.89
N SER A 175 -2.16 -0.61 -13.19
CA SER A 175 -3.30 -1.03 -12.38
C SER A 175 -4.45 -0.03 -12.50
N ILE A 176 -5.63 -0.52 -12.88
CA ILE A 176 -6.85 0.27 -13.02
C ILE A 176 -7.96 -0.35 -12.18
N ASN A 177 -8.64 0.46 -11.38
CA ASN A 177 -9.87 0.09 -10.68
C ASN A 177 -10.95 1.13 -10.97
N ILE A 178 -12.03 0.76 -11.66
CA ILE A 178 -13.09 1.70 -12.06
C ILE A 178 -14.47 1.06 -11.87
N ILE A 179 -15.43 1.86 -11.42
CA ILE A 179 -16.85 1.52 -11.41
C ILE A 179 -17.54 2.22 -12.58
N ILE A 180 -18.20 1.46 -13.44
CA ILE A 180 -18.84 1.95 -14.66
C ILE A 180 -20.33 1.64 -14.67
N SER A 181 -21.12 2.52 -15.28
CA SER A 181 -22.51 2.25 -15.63
C SER A 181 -22.64 1.94 -17.12
N ASN A 182 -23.47 0.94 -17.45
CA ASN A 182 -24.12 0.74 -18.76
C ASN A 182 -23.25 0.80 -20.05
N ASN A 183 -21.94 0.52 -20.00
CA ASN A 183 -21.14 0.49 -21.23
C ASN A 183 -19.95 -0.48 -21.14
N LEU A 184 -20.15 -1.73 -21.54
CA LEU A 184 -19.06 -2.70 -21.60
C LEU A 184 -17.99 -2.31 -22.64
N HIS A 185 -18.29 -1.53 -23.69
CA HIS A 185 -17.27 -1.19 -24.69
C HIS A 185 -16.05 -0.47 -24.09
N ILE A 186 -16.19 0.16 -22.92
CA ILE A 186 -15.05 0.77 -22.23
C ILE A 186 -13.97 -0.24 -21.81
N TYR A 187 -14.31 -1.49 -21.49
CA TYR A 187 -13.28 -2.45 -21.10
C TYR A 187 -12.29 -2.66 -22.26
N SER A 188 -12.83 -2.74 -23.50
CA SER A 188 -12.00 -2.90 -24.69
C SER A 188 -11.15 -1.67 -24.97
N ALA A 189 -11.73 -0.47 -24.81
CA ALA A 189 -11.01 0.78 -24.96
C ALA A 189 -9.88 0.94 -23.93
N LEU A 190 -10.10 0.55 -22.67
CA LEU A 190 -9.09 0.60 -21.61
C LEU A 190 -7.92 -0.35 -21.90
N LEU A 191 -8.22 -1.57 -22.35
CA LEU A 191 -7.20 -2.55 -22.71
C LEU A 191 -6.37 -2.10 -23.92
N ILE A 192 -6.99 -1.49 -24.92
CA ILE A 192 -6.27 -0.92 -26.08
C ILE A 192 -5.43 0.28 -25.64
N ALA A 193 -5.98 1.17 -24.82
CA ALA A 193 -5.31 2.38 -24.38
C ALA A 193 -4.17 2.12 -23.39
N CYS A 194 -4.12 0.98 -22.70
CA CYS A 194 -3.15 0.73 -21.63
C CYS A 194 -2.33 -0.55 -21.90
N PRO A 195 -1.37 -0.55 -22.84
CA PRO A 195 -0.69 -1.78 -23.28
C PRO A 195 0.12 -2.50 -22.20
N ASN A 196 0.55 -1.78 -21.15
CA ASN A 196 1.32 -2.34 -20.02
C ASN A 196 0.45 -2.65 -18.79
N LEU A 197 -0.87 -2.72 -18.97
CA LEU A 197 -1.79 -2.99 -17.88
C LEU A 197 -1.61 -4.41 -17.34
N VAL A 198 -1.39 -4.52 -16.03
CA VAL A 198 -1.18 -5.79 -15.31
C VAL A 198 -2.42 -6.20 -14.53
N ARG A 199 -3.13 -5.22 -13.95
CA ARG A 199 -4.34 -5.44 -13.14
C ARG A 199 -5.48 -4.56 -13.61
N LEU A 200 -6.63 -5.16 -13.87
CA LEU A 200 -7.88 -4.47 -14.18
C LEU A 200 -8.98 -4.98 -13.25
N HIS A 201 -9.52 -4.08 -12.44
CA HIS A 201 -10.75 -4.32 -11.68
C HIS A 201 -11.83 -3.41 -12.24
N LEU A 202 -12.88 -4.01 -12.77
CA LEU A 202 -14.03 -3.32 -13.33
C LEU A 202 -15.27 -3.78 -12.59
N THR A 203 -15.98 -2.83 -11.97
CA THR A 203 -17.31 -3.08 -11.43
C THR A 203 -18.34 -2.47 -12.37
N VAL A 204 -19.29 -3.26 -12.84
CA VAL A 204 -20.34 -2.86 -13.78
C VAL A 204 -21.67 -2.91 -13.06
N SER A 205 -22.33 -1.75 -12.92
CA SER A 205 -23.60 -1.63 -12.21
C SER A 205 -24.78 -2.23 -12.99
N PHE A 206 -24.70 -2.29 -14.32
CA PHE A 206 -25.81 -2.68 -15.18
C PHE A 206 -25.29 -3.25 -16.52
N ILE A 207 -25.84 -4.36 -16.99
CA ILE A 207 -25.35 -5.09 -18.19
C ILE A 207 -26.44 -5.13 -19.24
N ASP A 208 -26.12 -4.62 -20.43
CA ASP A 208 -26.82 -5.03 -21.65
C ASP A 208 -26.29 -6.39 -22.11
N ARG A 209 -27.18 -7.38 -22.27
CA ARG A 209 -26.85 -8.80 -22.50
C ARG A 209 -26.12 -9.07 -23.82
N ASN A 210 -26.00 -8.07 -24.69
CA ASN A 210 -25.54 -8.22 -26.07
C ASN A 210 -24.11 -7.70 -26.37
N SER A 211 -23.35 -7.21 -25.38
CA SER A 211 -22.10 -6.47 -25.63
C SER A 211 -20.82 -7.08 -25.03
N LEU A 212 -20.77 -8.42 -24.89
CA LEU A 212 -19.54 -9.12 -24.52
C LEU A 212 -18.73 -9.48 -25.76
N THR A 213 -17.72 -8.68 -26.04
CA THR A 213 -16.66 -9.00 -27.01
C THR A 213 -15.48 -9.67 -26.27
N THR A 214 -14.72 -10.51 -26.96
CA THR A 214 -13.53 -11.15 -26.40
C THR A 214 -12.30 -10.35 -26.77
N PHE A 215 -11.49 -9.94 -25.79
CA PHE A 215 -10.23 -9.24 -26.03
C PHE A 215 -9.07 -9.99 -25.39
N HIS A 216 -7.94 -9.98 -26.10
CA HIS A 216 -6.67 -10.53 -25.63
C HIS A 216 -5.75 -9.39 -25.21
N HIS A 217 -5.18 -9.46 -24.01
CA HIS A 217 -4.22 -8.49 -23.50
C HIS A 217 -2.98 -9.20 -22.97
N THR A 218 -1.82 -8.94 -23.56
CA THR A 218 -0.58 -9.72 -23.36
C THR A 218 0.00 -9.59 -21.95
N ASN A 219 -0.17 -8.44 -21.30
CA ASN A 219 0.43 -8.15 -20.00
C ASN A 219 -0.54 -8.28 -18.82
N LEU A 220 -1.82 -8.57 -19.08
CA LEU A 220 -2.85 -8.56 -18.03
C LEU A 220 -2.75 -9.86 -17.23
N LYS A 221 -2.39 -9.76 -15.96
CA LYS A 221 -2.26 -10.90 -15.03
C LYS A 221 -3.49 -11.08 -14.15
N HIS A 222 -4.23 -10.00 -13.90
CA HIS A 222 -5.40 -10.02 -13.04
C HIS A 222 -6.55 -9.24 -13.67
N LEU A 223 -7.66 -9.94 -13.91
CA LEU A 223 -8.91 -9.35 -14.37
C LEU A 223 -10.01 -9.71 -13.37
N GLN A 224 -10.61 -8.69 -12.77
CA GLN A 224 -11.78 -8.85 -11.91
C GLN A 224 -12.93 -8.08 -12.53
N LEU A 225 -13.97 -8.80 -12.94
CA LEU A 225 -15.22 -8.23 -13.44
C LEU A 225 -16.29 -8.49 -12.38
N ARG A 226 -16.74 -7.43 -11.71
CA ARG A 226 -17.81 -7.50 -10.73
C ARG A 226 -19.09 -6.99 -11.36
N LEU A 227 -20.07 -7.87 -11.47
CA LEU A 227 -21.35 -7.58 -12.10
C LEU A 227 -22.38 -7.40 -10.99
N ASN A 228 -22.86 -6.18 -10.76
CA ASN A 228 -24.01 -5.97 -9.88
C ASN A 228 -25.25 -6.41 -10.65
N THR A 229 -25.71 -7.63 -10.42
CA THR A 229 -27.04 -8.04 -10.88
C THR A 229 -27.74 -8.81 -9.78
N SER A 230 -28.94 -8.35 -9.42
CA SER A 230 -29.99 -9.15 -8.78
C SER A 230 -30.45 -10.33 -9.65
N ASP A 231 -29.99 -10.42 -10.91
CA ASP A 231 -30.52 -11.33 -11.95
C ASP A 231 -29.53 -12.44 -12.39
N CYS A 232 -28.65 -12.88 -11.50
CA CYS A 232 -27.57 -13.85 -11.82
C CYS A 232 -28.02 -15.31 -12.09
N GLN A 233 -29.31 -15.64 -12.13
CA GLN A 233 -29.76 -17.03 -12.38
C GLN A 233 -29.64 -17.48 -13.86
N LEU A 234 -29.41 -16.57 -14.82
CA LEU A 234 -29.44 -16.89 -16.25
C LEU A 234 -28.06 -17.11 -16.92
N LEU A 235 -26.94 -16.79 -16.24
CA LEU A 235 -25.59 -16.91 -16.81
C LEU A 235 -25.00 -18.33 -16.74
N LYS A 236 -25.56 -19.24 -15.94
CA LYS A 236 -25.11 -20.64 -15.88
C LYS A 236 -25.44 -21.47 -17.13
N ALA A 237 -26.33 -20.99 -18.02
CA ALA A 237 -26.83 -21.77 -19.15
C ALA A 237 -25.99 -21.69 -20.44
N ARG A 238 -24.95 -20.85 -20.50
CA ARG A 238 -24.16 -20.64 -21.74
C ARG A 238 -22.73 -21.17 -21.71
N MET A 239 -22.25 -21.64 -20.56
CA MET A 239 -20.91 -22.24 -20.41
C MET A 239 -20.89 -23.77 -20.43
N SER A 240 -22.03 -24.44 -20.59
CA SER A 240 -22.14 -25.90 -20.67
C SER A 240 -22.10 -26.43 -22.11
N GLY A 241 -21.15 -25.95 -22.91
CA GLY A 241 -20.94 -26.39 -24.28
C GLY A 241 -19.45 -26.56 -24.58
N SER A 242 -19.03 -27.82 -24.70
CA SER A 242 -17.74 -28.32 -25.21
C SER A 242 -16.45 -27.84 -24.54
N ASN A 243 -15.94 -28.64 -23.59
CA ASN A 243 -14.79 -29.50 -23.87
C ASN A 243 -14.61 -30.53 -22.76
N GLN A 244 -14.49 -31.79 -23.16
CA GLN A 244 -14.19 -32.94 -22.31
C GLN A 244 -12.85 -32.72 -21.60
N ALA A 245 -12.87 -32.75 -20.26
CA ALA A 245 -11.68 -32.97 -19.46
C ALA A 245 -11.69 -34.44 -19.03
N THR A 246 -10.69 -35.18 -19.53
CA THR A 246 -10.32 -36.53 -19.14
C THR A 246 -10.09 -36.62 -17.64
N SER A 247 -10.69 -37.65 -17.03
CA SER A 247 -10.41 -38.11 -15.68
C SER A 247 -8.94 -38.52 -15.53
N SER A 248 -8.24 -37.93 -14.57
CA SER A 248 -7.00 -38.50 -14.02
C SER A 248 -7.02 -38.39 -12.49
N GLU A 249 -7.29 -39.55 -11.91
CA GLU A 249 -7.01 -40.06 -10.58
C GLU A 249 -6.32 -39.13 -9.56
N GLN A 250 -7.01 -38.91 -8.43
CA GLN A 250 -6.44 -38.42 -7.19
C GLN A 250 -5.45 -39.45 -6.64
N ILE A 251 -4.16 -39.13 -6.67
CA ILE A 251 -3.17 -39.83 -5.86
C ILE A 251 -3.16 -39.13 -4.48
N ASN A 252 -3.72 -39.80 -3.48
CA ASN A 252 -3.64 -39.41 -2.08
C ASN A 252 -2.17 -39.46 -1.61
N ASP A 253 -1.57 -38.29 -1.42
CA ASP A 253 -0.19 -38.12 -0.92
C ASP A 253 -0.14 -37.92 0.61
N GLU A 254 -1.11 -38.48 1.35
CA GLU A 254 -1.19 -38.36 2.81
C GLU A 254 -0.28 -39.35 3.56
N ASN A 255 0.33 -40.33 2.90
CA ASN A 255 1.11 -41.39 3.57
C ASN A 255 2.64 -41.20 3.60
N ARG A 256 3.15 -39.98 3.42
CA ARG A 256 4.61 -39.71 3.45
C ARG A 256 5.10 -38.67 4.45
N ARG A 257 4.27 -38.22 5.39
CA ARG A 257 4.67 -37.17 6.35
C ARG A 257 4.59 -37.71 7.78
N GLY A 258 5.74 -37.89 8.41
CA GLY A 258 5.86 -38.38 9.79
C GLY A 258 5.13 -37.48 10.81
N PRO A 259 4.93 -37.95 12.05
CA PRO A 259 4.02 -37.37 13.05
C PRO A 259 4.38 -35.98 13.59
N PHE A 260 5.34 -35.27 12.98
CA PHE A 260 5.77 -33.93 13.34
C PHE A 260 5.90 -32.98 12.12
N ALA A 261 5.33 -33.35 10.98
CA ALA A 261 5.38 -32.51 9.79
C ALA A 261 4.54 -31.24 10.00
N ILE A 262 5.22 -30.10 10.13
CA ILE A 262 4.59 -28.78 10.11
C ILE A 262 3.94 -28.60 8.73
N VAL A 263 2.61 -28.50 8.69
CA VAL A 263 1.86 -28.23 7.46
C VAL A 263 1.69 -26.72 7.32
N PRO A 264 2.27 -26.08 6.29
CA PRO A 264 2.08 -24.65 6.08
C PRO A 264 0.65 -24.35 5.65
N LYS A 265 0.20 -23.14 5.95
CA LYS A 265 -1.11 -22.63 5.57
C LYS A 265 -1.04 -22.00 4.17
N TYR A 266 -2.01 -22.33 3.31
CA TYR A 266 -2.05 -21.87 1.91
C TYR A 266 -2.99 -20.68 1.66
N ASP A 267 -3.83 -20.32 2.64
CA ASP A 267 -4.93 -19.36 2.56
C ASP A 267 -4.83 -18.27 3.65
N CYS A 268 -3.62 -17.81 3.95
CA CYS A 268 -3.41 -16.79 4.97
C CYS A 268 -3.93 -15.41 4.49
N PRO A 269 -4.92 -14.79 5.17
CA PRO A 269 -5.48 -13.49 4.77
C PRO A 269 -4.51 -12.32 5.03
N HIS A 270 -3.43 -12.57 5.78
CA HIS A 270 -2.42 -11.58 6.12
C HIS A 270 -1.26 -11.55 5.10
N LEU A 271 -1.18 -12.54 4.21
CA LEU A 271 -0.19 -12.54 3.13
C LEU A 271 -0.65 -11.57 2.03
N GLY A 272 -0.13 -10.34 2.08
CA GLY A 272 -0.48 -9.30 1.12
C GLY A 272 0.06 -9.59 -0.29
N ASP A 273 -0.68 -9.12 -1.31
CA ASP A 273 -0.36 -9.33 -2.74
C ASP A 273 1.01 -8.79 -3.18
N ASN A 274 1.71 -8.00 -2.36
CA ASN A 274 3.01 -7.40 -2.69
C ASN A 274 4.15 -7.82 -1.75
N ALA A 275 3.95 -8.82 -0.87
CA ALA A 275 4.97 -9.28 0.08
C ALA A 275 6.32 -9.66 -0.58
N TYR A 276 6.31 -9.97 -1.88
CA TYR A 276 7.50 -10.35 -2.67
C TYR A 276 8.32 -9.17 -3.23
N LEU A 277 7.79 -7.94 -3.27
CA LEU A 277 8.50 -6.80 -3.87
C LEU A 277 9.64 -6.28 -2.98
N PHE A 278 9.55 -6.54 -1.67
CA PHE A 278 10.52 -6.03 -0.70
C PHE A 278 11.87 -6.77 -0.77
N LEU A 279 11.85 -8.09 -0.93
CA LEU A 279 13.06 -8.92 -0.95
C LEU A 279 13.95 -8.74 -2.19
N GLN A 280 13.40 -8.18 -3.27
CA GLN A 280 14.19 -7.79 -4.44
C GLN A 280 15.05 -6.54 -4.20
N SER A 281 14.69 -5.72 -3.21
CA SER A 281 15.37 -4.45 -2.89
C SER A 281 16.44 -4.60 -1.79
N THR A 282 16.28 -5.59 -0.91
CA THR A 282 17.32 -6.01 0.03
C THR A 282 18.35 -6.81 -0.75
N GLN A 283 19.37 -6.13 -1.26
CA GLN A 283 20.47 -6.77 -1.95
C GLN A 283 21.13 -7.81 -1.04
N HIS A 284 20.85 -9.09 -1.28
CA HIS A 284 21.70 -10.19 -0.84
C HIS A 284 23.01 -10.12 -1.64
N THR A 285 23.88 -9.18 -1.28
CA THR A 285 25.22 -9.08 -1.83
C THR A 285 26.15 -9.89 -0.92
N GLY A 286 26.15 -11.22 -1.11
CA GLY A 286 27.08 -12.16 -0.46
C GLY A 286 26.46 -13.07 0.61
N ASP A 287 27.28 -14.01 1.09
CA ASP A 287 26.92 -15.10 2.02
C ASP A 287 26.45 -14.68 3.42
N GLN A 288 26.40 -13.38 3.73
CA GLN A 288 26.07 -12.88 5.07
C GLN A 288 24.64 -12.35 5.16
N GLN A 289 23.86 -12.88 6.12
CA GLN A 289 22.52 -12.39 6.42
C GLN A 289 22.57 -10.96 6.99
N PRO A 290 21.61 -10.08 6.67
CA PRO A 290 21.54 -8.75 7.26
C PRO A 290 21.41 -8.82 8.80
N PRO A 291 22.08 -7.95 9.57
CA PRO A 291 22.03 -7.97 11.03
C PRO A 291 20.66 -7.49 11.57
N CYS A 292 20.32 -7.95 12.78
CA CYS A 292 19.17 -7.42 13.52
C CYS A 292 19.41 -5.95 13.88
N VAL A 293 18.41 -5.10 13.63
CA VAL A 293 18.48 -3.65 13.87
C VAL A 293 18.79 -3.30 15.33
N ASP A 294 18.29 -4.10 16.29
CA ASP A 294 18.38 -3.78 17.70
C ASP A 294 19.59 -4.40 18.42
N CYS A 295 20.01 -5.61 18.05
CA CYS A 295 21.12 -6.31 18.73
C CYS A 295 22.31 -6.66 17.84
N ASN A 296 22.28 -6.29 16.57
CA ASN A 296 23.37 -6.44 15.61
C ASN A 296 23.86 -7.89 15.36
N LYS A 297 23.15 -8.91 15.87
CA LYS A 297 23.42 -10.32 15.54
C LYS A 297 23.09 -10.57 14.08
N THR A 298 23.87 -11.42 13.41
CA THR A 298 23.72 -11.81 11.99
C THR A 298 23.13 -13.20 11.80
N GLU A 299 22.71 -13.86 12.88
CA GLU A 299 22.17 -15.22 12.84
C GLU A 299 20.67 -15.22 13.12
N GLU A 300 19.94 -16.12 12.45
CA GLU A 300 18.50 -16.32 12.61
C GLU A 300 17.69 -15.03 12.48
N ASN A 301 18.03 -14.20 11.50
CA ASN A 301 17.30 -12.95 11.27
C ASN A 301 16.12 -13.14 10.33
N TRP A 302 15.11 -12.30 10.57
CA TRP A 302 13.87 -12.27 9.84
C TRP A 302 13.65 -10.87 9.29
N ALA A 303 13.08 -10.77 8.10
CA ALA A 303 12.62 -9.52 7.50
C ALA A 303 11.10 -9.39 7.61
N CYS A 304 10.61 -8.21 7.99
CA CYS A 304 9.19 -7.90 7.90
C CYS A 304 8.76 -7.80 6.43
N LEU A 305 7.63 -8.38 6.05
CA LEU A 305 7.09 -8.31 4.67
C LEU A 305 5.93 -7.32 4.52
N HIS A 306 5.70 -6.45 5.52
CA HIS A 306 4.71 -5.40 5.40
C HIS A 306 5.15 -4.35 4.37
N GLU A 307 4.23 -3.87 3.52
CA GLU A 307 4.55 -3.09 2.30
C GLU A 307 5.35 -1.79 2.53
N THR A 308 5.34 -1.27 3.76
CA THR A 308 6.00 -0.02 4.17
C THR A 308 7.09 -0.22 5.23
N CYS A 309 7.47 -1.47 5.52
CA CYS A 309 8.34 -1.81 6.62
C CYS A 309 9.62 -2.50 6.15
N ASN A 310 10.77 -1.93 6.53
CA ASN A 310 12.08 -2.48 6.18
C ASN A 310 12.81 -3.08 7.40
N TYR A 311 12.05 -3.43 8.43
CA TYR A 311 12.62 -3.86 9.70
C TYR A 311 13.17 -5.29 9.62
N ILE A 312 14.36 -5.48 10.19
CA ILE A 312 15.02 -6.78 10.34
C ILE A 312 15.27 -7.04 11.82
N GLY A 313 14.73 -8.16 12.30
CA GLY A 313 14.75 -8.55 13.71
C GLY A 313 15.23 -9.98 13.88
N CYS A 314 15.91 -10.27 14.98
CA CYS A 314 16.31 -11.63 15.31
C CYS A 314 15.10 -12.48 15.74
N SER A 315 15.23 -13.79 15.53
CA SER A 315 14.18 -14.79 15.75
C SER A 315 13.70 -14.84 17.21
N ARG A 316 12.64 -15.63 17.43
CA ARG A 316 12.12 -15.94 18.76
C ARG A 316 13.08 -16.78 19.63
N TYR A 317 14.04 -17.47 19.00
CA TYR A 317 15.08 -18.27 19.66
C TYR A 317 16.30 -17.42 20.03
N GLN A 318 16.38 -16.19 19.50
CA GLN A 318 17.33 -15.16 19.90
C GLN A 318 16.67 -14.21 20.93
N GLN A 319 16.73 -12.89 20.70
CA GLN A 319 16.20 -11.86 21.59
C GLN A 319 14.76 -11.44 21.23
N LYS A 320 14.09 -12.15 20.32
CA LYS A 320 12.66 -11.95 19.98
C LYS A 320 12.34 -10.58 19.36
N HIS A 321 13.31 -9.90 18.77
CA HIS A 321 13.10 -8.57 18.20
C HIS A 321 12.07 -8.54 17.06
N MET A 322 12.01 -9.57 16.21
CA MET A 322 10.94 -9.66 15.21
C MET A 322 9.54 -9.87 15.83
N LEU A 323 9.45 -10.59 16.95
CA LEU A 323 8.19 -10.76 17.68
C LEU A 323 7.76 -9.45 18.34
N ASN A 324 8.69 -8.73 18.97
CA ASN A 324 8.40 -7.43 19.57
C ASN A 324 7.94 -6.42 18.51
N HIS A 325 8.60 -6.42 17.34
CA HIS A 325 8.19 -5.61 16.19
C HIS A 325 6.75 -5.90 15.73
N HIS A 326 6.38 -7.18 15.61
CA HIS A 326 5.00 -7.56 15.33
C HIS A 326 4.03 -7.00 16.39
N GLN A 327 4.35 -7.14 17.67
CA GLN A 327 3.48 -6.69 18.76
C GLN A 327 3.31 -5.16 18.80
N THR A 328 4.34 -4.40 18.42
CA THR A 328 4.29 -2.93 18.43
C THR A 328 3.64 -2.35 17.19
N THR A 329 3.80 -3.00 16.03
CA THR A 329 3.35 -2.47 14.73
C THR A 329 2.10 -3.13 14.17
N GLY A 330 1.75 -4.33 14.65
CA GLY A 330 0.70 -5.16 14.06
C GLY A 330 1.11 -5.82 12.72
N HIS A 331 2.39 -5.74 12.33
CA HIS A 331 2.85 -6.38 11.11
C HIS A 331 2.93 -7.90 11.28
N ASN A 332 2.16 -8.64 10.48
CA ASN A 332 1.91 -10.05 10.75
C ASN A 332 2.82 -11.02 10.00
N ILE A 333 3.41 -10.62 8.87
CA ILE A 333 4.17 -11.51 7.99
C ILE A 333 5.66 -11.18 8.06
N CYS A 334 6.48 -12.22 8.25
CA CYS A 334 7.94 -12.12 8.17
C CYS A 334 8.55 -13.27 7.36
N PHE A 335 9.71 -13.01 6.78
CA PHE A 335 10.53 -13.94 6.00
C PHE A 335 11.80 -14.29 6.76
N SER A 336 12.18 -15.56 6.80
CA SER A 336 13.42 -16.04 7.41
C SER A 336 14.56 -16.06 6.40
N PHE A 337 15.70 -15.47 6.76
CA PHE A 337 16.91 -15.56 5.95
C PHE A 337 17.63 -16.92 6.07
N SER A 338 17.25 -17.77 7.03
CA SER A 338 17.98 -19.01 7.32
C SER A 338 17.48 -20.19 6.49
N ASP A 339 16.18 -20.24 6.20
CA ASP A 339 15.52 -21.35 5.53
C ASP A 339 14.50 -20.89 4.47
N ASN A 340 14.46 -19.59 4.17
CA ASN A 340 13.54 -18.98 3.21
C ASN A 340 12.05 -19.27 3.50
N SER A 341 11.73 -19.56 4.76
CA SER A 341 10.37 -19.79 5.22
C SER A 341 9.65 -18.45 5.49
N VAL A 342 8.32 -18.47 5.40
CA VAL A 342 7.48 -17.32 5.74
C VAL A 342 6.57 -17.69 6.91
N PHE A 343 6.51 -16.80 7.89
CA PHE A 343 5.72 -16.99 9.10
C PHE A 343 4.69 -15.88 9.27
N CYS A 344 3.49 -16.26 9.71
CA CYS A 344 2.45 -15.32 10.09
C CYS A 344 2.22 -15.37 11.60
N TYR A 345 2.51 -14.26 12.30
CA TYR A 345 2.28 -14.15 13.75
C TYR A 345 0.80 -14.18 14.12
N ALA A 346 -0.08 -13.55 13.33
CA ALA A 346 -1.52 -13.56 13.61
C ALA A 346 -2.17 -14.95 13.41
N CYS A 347 -1.66 -15.76 12.49
CA CYS A 347 -2.13 -17.13 12.29
C CYS A 347 -1.34 -18.17 13.09
N ASP A 348 -0.27 -17.74 13.77
CA ASP A 348 0.73 -18.58 14.43
C ASP A 348 1.15 -19.81 13.58
N SER A 349 1.39 -19.58 12.29
CA SER A 349 1.64 -20.65 11.33
C SER A 349 2.62 -20.21 10.25
N TYR A 350 3.39 -21.17 9.74
CA TYR A 350 4.08 -21.00 8.46
C TYR A 350 3.06 -20.84 7.34
N VAL A 351 3.42 -20.05 6.35
CA VAL A 351 2.58 -19.74 5.19
C VAL A 351 3.32 -20.15 3.93
N ASP A 352 2.62 -20.84 3.04
CA ASP A 352 3.13 -21.18 1.72
C ASP A 352 2.14 -20.72 0.66
N SER A 353 2.66 -20.28 -0.49
CA SER A 353 1.84 -19.74 -1.57
C SER A 353 2.61 -19.80 -2.88
N PRO A 354 1.93 -20.03 -4.03
CA PRO A 354 2.56 -19.94 -5.34
C PRO A 354 3.37 -18.65 -5.57
N GLN A 355 2.97 -17.56 -4.92
CA GLN A 355 3.63 -16.25 -4.96
C GLN A 355 5.00 -16.26 -4.26
N LEU A 356 5.17 -17.09 -3.23
CA LEU A 356 6.41 -17.27 -2.48
C LEU A 356 7.39 -18.22 -3.21
N HIS A 357 6.87 -19.17 -4.01
CA HIS A 357 7.71 -20.08 -4.79
C HIS A 357 8.49 -19.38 -5.92
N SER A 358 7.95 -18.31 -6.53
CA SER A 358 8.73 -17.51 -7.50
C SER A 358 9.88 -16.75 -6.83
N LEU A 359 9.67 -16.29 -5.61
CA LEU A 359 10.66 -15.58 -4.79
C LEU A 359 11.77 -16.53 -4.31
N ASN A 360 11.43 -17.69 -3.74
CA ASN A 360 12.43 -18.67 -3.29
C ASN A 360 13.31 -19.16 -4.44
N ARG A 361 12.76 -19.30 -5.66
CA ARG A 361 13.55 -19.60 -6.86
C ARG A 361 14.50 -18.48 -7.28
N GLN A 362 14.18 -17.21 -7.00
CA GLN A 362 15.07 -16.08 -7.30
C GLN A 362 16.18 -15.97 -6.27
N LEU A 363 15.87 -16.12 -4.99
CA LEU A 363 16.84 -16.06 -3.89
C LEU A 363 17.82 -17.24 -3.96
N ASN A 364 17.34 -18.47 -4.22
CA ASN A 364 18.21 -19.65 -4.35
C ASN A 364 19.12 -19.64 -5.60
N ARG A 365 18.85 -18.77 -6.58
CA ARG A 365 19.72 -18.59 -7.76
C ARG A 365 20.82 -17.55 -7.54
N ALA A 366 20.69 -16.70 -6.52
CA ALA A 366 21.67 -15.68 -6.17
C ALA A 366 22.72 -16.18 -5.15
N SER A 367 22.49 -17.36 -4.56
CA SER A 367 23.35 -18.03 -3.57
C SER A 367 24.22 -19.15 -4.17
N HIS A 368 24.44 -19.15 -5.50
CA HIS A 368 25.30 -20.07 -6.23
C HIS A 368 26.28 -19.35 -7.15
#